data_AF-N4USD7-F1
#
_entry.id   AF-N4USD7-F1
#
_cell.length_a   1.000
_cell.length_b   1.000
_cell.length_c   1.000
_cell.angle_alpha   90.00
_cell.angle_beta   90.00
_cell.angle_gamma   90.00
#
_symmetry.space_group_name_H-M   'P 1'
#
loop_
_entity.id
_entity.type
_entity.pdbx_description
1 polymer ?
#
loop_
_entity_poly.entity_id
_entity_poly.type
_entity_poly.pdbx_seq_one_letter_code
_entity_poly.pdbx_strand_id
1 'polypeptide(L)'
;MALNARDRKIYRSEDKDYQGMITEESRRKLIANYIREPEEDTKQQWRDEDIPPKARFGLRRALLSKFHLLVYTTIHAIFSVYMRIRQAYHLVWYHVSAVMSYHHRTPAYIERDVAGLKKKPKHLSVILKMEQGGRHGAELERLVNEVSEIAVWCVCAKIPTLTVYERTGLFKRYLPHVQQSIIQKSRSYFGPHQPSLTVAMPHADEILSSRAAGDFVVEDPRHLKVSFISAEDGRESMVDLTRTLAEMSQKGKLRPRDVSTDLIDAELSEGIMAEPDLLIHFGPYVDLDGYPPWPIRLTEIFCLPDNQGVSYLVFIRALRNFASAQFRKGK
;
A
#
# COMPACT_ATOMS: atom_id res chain seq x y z
N MET A 1 -27.82 5.28 6.86
CA MET A 1 -29.05 6.10 6.99
C MET A 1 -28.74 7.34 7.83
N ALA A 2 -29.35 8.49 7.52
CA ALA A 2 -29.14 9.71 8.28
C ALA A 2 -30.09 9.77 9.50
N LEU A 3 -29.60 10.23 10.67
CA LEU A 3 -30.42 10.44 11.87
C LEU A 3 -31.60 11.40 11.59
N ASN A 4 -32.76 11.13 12.19
CA ASN A 4 -33.91 12.04 12.12
C ASN A 4 -33.56 13.41 12.71
N ALA A 5 -34.17 14.47 12.21
CA ALA A 5 -33.85 15.85 12.58
C ALA A 5 -33.99 16.14 14.09
N ARG A 6 -34.90 15.43 14.78
CA ARG A 6 -35.09 15.51 16.24
C ARG A 6 -33.93 14.88 16.99
N ASP A 7 -33.60 13.63 16.67
CA ASP A 7 -32.52 12.88 17.33
C ASP A 7 -31.15 13.49 17.02
N ARG A 8 -30.99 14.05 15.81
CA ARG A 8 -29.81 14.82 15.43
C ARG A 8 -29.68 16.14 16.21
N LYS A 9 -30.80 16.78 16.57
CA LYS A 9 -30.80 17.96 17.44
C LYS A 9 -30.45 17.57 18.86
N ILE A 10 -31.05 16.53 19.41
CA ILE A 10 -30.76 16.00 20.77
C ILE A 10 -29.27 15.61 20.89
N TYR A 11 -28.75 14.90 19.88
CA TYR A 11 -27.33 14.52 19.83
C TYR A 11 -26.38 15.74 19.72
N ARG A 12 -26.84 16.87 19.16
CA ARG A 12 -26.03 18.09 18.94
C ARG A 12 -26.23 19.18 19.97
N SER A 13 -27.35 19.23 20.67
CA SER A 13 -27.72 20.32 21.58
C SER A 13 -26.92 20.29 22.88
N GLU A 14 -26.45 19.13 23.31
CA GLU A 14 -25.81 18.98 24.62
C GLU A 14 -24.30 19.23 24.63
N ASP A 15 -23.60 19.22 23.48
CA ASP A 15 -22.18 19.64 23.44
C ASP A 15 -22.01 21.15 23.74
N LYS A 16 -23.10 21.92 23.74
CA LYS A 16 -23.10 23.36 24.04
C LYS A 16 -23.47 23.70 25.49
N ASP A 17 -24.12 22.78 26.22
CA ASP A 17 -24.55 22.98 27.61
C ASP A 17 -23.89 21.94 28.53
N TYR A 18 -22.87 22.37 29.28
CA TYR A 18 -22.06 21.55 30.19
C TYR A 18 -22.84 20.87 31.34
N GLN A 19 -24.16 21.05 31.46
CA GLN A 19 -24.96 20.65 32.62
C GLN A 19 -25.82 19.39 32.45
N GLY A 20 -25.88 18.81 31.25
CA GLY A 20 -26.68 17.59 30.99
C GLY A 20 -25.91 16.59 30.14
N MET A 21 -25.03 15.79 30.76
CA MET A 21 -24.36 14.70 30.05
C MET A 21 -25.33 13.52 29.88
N ILE A 22 -25.85 13.29 28.67
CA ILE A 22 -26.31 11.95 28.27
C ILE A 22 -25.18 10.95 28.53
N THR A 23 -25.45 9.96 29.39
CA THR A 23 -24.51 8.87 29.70
C THR A 23 -24.11 8.14 28.42
N GLU A 24 -22.87 7.64 28.32
CA GLU A 24 -22.36 6.97 27.11
C GLU A 24 -23.31 5.87 26.60
N GLU A 25 -24.00 5.18 27.51
CA GLU A 25 -25.04 4.19 27.22
C GLU A 25 -26.25 4.76 26.49
N SER A 26 -26.73 5.94 26.87
CA SER A 26 -27.86 6.60 26.25
C SER A 26 -27.51 7.12 24.85
N ARG A 27 -26.24 7.52 24.63
CA ARG A 27 -25.70 7.85 23.31
C ARG A 27 -25.62 6.61 22.41
N ARG A 28 -25.16 5.49 22.97
CA ARG A 28 -25.14 4.19 22.28
C ARG A 28 -26.55 3.73 21.92
N LYS A 29 -27.54 3.90 22.79
CA LYS A 29 -28.97 3.60 22.51
C LYS A 29 -29.54 4.48 21.38
N LEU A 30 -29.24 5.78 21.40
CA LEU A 30 -29.64 6.70 20.33
C LEU A 30 -29.09 6.28 18.97
N ILE A 31 -27.84 5.80 18.91
CA ILE A 31 -27.21 5.31 17.68
C ILE A 31 -27.72 3.91 17.31
N ALA A 32 -27.97 3.03 18.29
CA ALA A 32 -28.44 1.66 18.08
C ALA A 32 -29.70 1.58 17.23
N ASN A 33 -30.63 2.53 17.40
CA ASN A 33 -31.86 2.61 16.60
C ASN A 33 -31.63 2.90 15.11
N TYR A 34 -30.44 3.40 14.75
CA TYR A 34 -30.04 3.74 13.37
C TYR A 34 -28.96 2.81 12.82
N ILE A 35 -28.38 1.95 13.65
CA ILE A 35 -27.57 0.84 13.20
C ILE A 35 -28.54 -0.11 12.52
N ARG A 36 -28.36 -0.32 11.21
CA ARG A 36 -29.05 -1.40 10.51
C ARG A 36 -28.65 -2.66 11.27
N GLU A 37 -29.61 -3.32 11.92
CA GLU A 37 -29.38 -4.70 12.33
C GLU A 37 -28.80 -5.41 11.10
N PRO A 38 -27.68 -6.14 11.25
CA PRO A 38 -27.14 -6.90 10.12
C PRO A 38 -28.33 -7.65 9.52
N GLU A 39 -28.57 -7.46 8.21
CA GLU A 39 -29.72 -8.06 7.54
C GLU A 39 -29.85 -9.49 8.04
N GLU A 40 -31.04 -9.85 8.52
CA GLU A 40 -31.37 -11.20 9.00
C GLU A 40 -31.20 -12.26 7.90
N ASP A 41 -30.65 -11.92 6.74
CA ASP A 41 -29.99 -12.88 5.85
C ASP A 41 -28.83 -13.64 6.53
N THR A 42 -28.32 -13.15 7.66
CA THR A 42 -27.38 -13.91 8.52
C THR A 42 -28.04 -14.64 9.70
N LYS A 43 -29.37 -14.54 9.85
CA LYS A 43 -30.19 -15.27 10.84
C LYS A 43 -31.31 -16.08 10.20
N GLN A 44 -31.11 -16.61 8.99
CA GLN A 44 -31.67 -17.93 8.73
C GLN A 44 -30.93 -18.93 9.63
N GLN A 45 -31.33 -18.93 10.90
CA GLN A 45 -31.12 -20.05 11.80
C GLN A 45 -31.90 -21.17 11.13
N TRP A 46 -31.19 -22.04 10.43
CA TRP A 46 -31.73 -23.24 9.81
C TRP A 46 -32.65 -23.87 10.86
N ARG A 47 -33.98 -23.87 10.65
CA ARG A 47 -34.84 -24.61 11.57
C ARG A 47 -34.37 -26.05 11.50
N ASP A 48 -34.35 -26.78 12.62
CA ASP A 48 -34.05 -28.22 12.58
C ASP A 48 -35.02 -28.97 11.64
N GLU A 49 -36.15 -28.37 11.28
CA GLU A 49 -37.12 -28.83 10.28
C GLU A 49 -36.72 -28.53 8.81
N ASP A 50 -35.82 -27.58 8.56
CA ASP A 50 -35.24 -27.28 7.23
C ASP A 50 -34.00 -28.13 6.93
N ILE A 51 -33.58 -28.98 7.87
CA ILE A 51 -32.57 -30.00 7.62
C ILE A 51 -33.19 -31.01 6.66
N PRO A 52 -32.69 -31.14 5.41
CA PRO A 52 -33.23 -32.13 4.49
C PRO A 52 -33.17 -33.50 5.18
N PRO A 53 -34.27 -34.28 5.15
CA PRO A 53 -34.35 -35.54 5.89
C PRO A 53 -33.11 -36.36 5.56
N LYS A 54 -32.35 -36.79 6.59
CA LYS A 54 -31.07 -37.52 6.47
C LYS A 54 -31.14 -38.43 5.25
N ALA A 55 -30.55 -37.96 4.14
CA ALA A 55 -30.79 -38.57 2.85
C ALA A 55 -30.25 -40.00 2.94
N ARG A 56 -31.15 -40.98 2.77
CA ARG A 56 -30.80 -42.40 2.77
C ARG A 56 -29.55 -42.58 1.92
N PHE A 57 -28.50 -43.15 2.52
CA PHE A 57 -27.20 -43.39 1.89
C PHE A 57 -27.39 -44.14 0.57
N GLY A 58 -27.53 -43.40 -0.52
CA GLY A 58 -27.65 -43.94 -1.86
C GLY A 58 -26.26 -44.07 -2.44
N LEU A 59 -25.80 -45.30 -2.70
CA LEU A 59 -24.52 -45.57 -3.36
C LEU A 59 -24.29 -44.66 -4.58
N ARG A 60 -25.34 -44.36 -5.37
CA ARG A 60 -25.25 -43.43 -6.51
C ARG A 60 -24.82 -42.01 -6.13
N ARG A 61 -25.34 -41.42 -5.04
CA ARG A 61 -24.95 -40.07 -4.60
C ARG A 61 -23.54 -40.06 -4.03
N ALA A 62 -23.14 -41.13 -3.35
CA ALA A 62 -21.76 -41.32 -2.89
C ALA A 62 -20.80 -41.50 -4.08
N LEU A 63 -21.18 -42.26 -5.12
CA LEU A 63 -20.39 -42.42 -6.34
C LEU A 63 -20.29 -41.11 -7.13
N LEU A 64 -21.39 -40.36 -7.26
CA LEU A 64 -21.39 -39.03 -7.88
C LEU A 64 -20.53 -38.03 -7.10
N SER A 65 -20.60 -38.01 -5.77
CA SER A 65 -19.75 -37.13 -4.97
C SER A 65 -18.28 -37.53 -5.04
N LYS A 66 -17.96 -38.83 -5.07
CA LYS A 66 -16.60 -39.34 -5.32
C LYS A 66 -16.12 -38.99 -6.75
N PHE A 67 -17.01 -39.02 -7.74
CA PHE A 67 -16.70 -38.59 -9.10
C PHE A 67 -16.45 -37.08 -9.19
N HIS A 68 -17.30 -36.23 -8.59
CA HIS A 68 -17.07 -34.79 -8.52
C HIS A 68 -15.75 -34.47 -7.79
N LEU A 69 -15.45 -35.18 -6.70
CA LEU A 69 -14.18 -35.04 -6.01
C LEU A 69 -13.01 -35.46 -6.89
N LEU A 70 -13.12 -36.60 -7.59
CA LEU A 70 -12.10 -37.07 -8.52
C LEU A 70 -11.84 -36.04 -9.63
N VAL A 71 -12.89 -35.56 -10.31
CA VAL A 71 -12.79 -34.52 -11.34
C VAL A 71 -12.16 -33.24 -10.78
N TYR A 72 -12.62 -32.77 -9.62
CA TYR A 72 -12.04 -31.60 -8.94
C TYR A 72 -10.55 -31.82 -8.66
N THR A 73 -10.16 -32.97 -8.11
CA THR A 73 -8.75 -33.28 -7.82
C THR A 73 -7.90 -33.38 -9.08
N THR A 74 -8.43 -33.93 -10.18
CA THR A 74 -7.72 -34.01 -11.46
C THR A 74 -7.49 -32.62 -12.05
N ILE A 75 -8.54 -31.78 -12.11
CA ILE A 75 -8.43 -30.40 -12.59
C ILE A 75 -7.46 -29.61 -11.71
N HIS A 76 -7.60 -29.71 -10.39
CA HIS A 76 -6.73 -29.03 -9.44
C HIS A 76 -5.28 -29.50 -9.55
N ALA A 77 -5.02 -30.80 -9.78
CA ALA A 77 -3.68 -31.34 -9.99
C ALA A 77 -3.06 -30.81 -11.28
N ILE A 78 -3.79 -30.84 -12.41
CA ILE A 78 -3.32 -30.30 -13.69
C ILE A 78 -3.01 -28.81 -13.55
N PHE A 79 -3.92 -28.04 -12.95
CA PHE A 79 -3.74 -26.60 -12.72
C PHE A 79 -2.55 -26.32 -11.79
N SER A 80 -2.40 -27.09 -10.72
CA SER A 80 -1.26 -26.97 -9.79
C SER A 80 0.07 -27.25 -10.47
N VAL A 81 0.15 -28.28 -11.32
CA VAL A 81 1.35 -28.61 -12.10
C VAL A 81 1.67 -27.48 -13.08
N TYR A 82 0.67 -26.99 -13.83
CA TYR A 82 0.82 -25.87 -14.75
C TYR A 82 1.33 -24.61 -14.04
N MET A 83 0.72 -24.24 -12.91
CA MET A 83 1.13 -23.05 -12.15
C MET A 83 2.56 -23.17 -11.63
N ARG A 84 2.97 -24.34 -11.13
CA ARG A 84 4.36 -24.58 -10.68
C ARG A 84 5.36 -24.51 -11.83
N ILE A 85 5.05 -25.10 -12.99
CA ILE A 85 5.92 -25.03 -14.18
C ILE A 85 6.08 -23.58 -14.64
N ARG A 86 4.96 -22.84 -14.71
CA ARG A 86 4.97 -21.42 -15.08
C ARG A 86 5.80 -20.58 -14.10
N GLN A 87 5.60 -20.77 -12.80
CA GLN A 87 6.36 -20.07 -11.76
C GLN A 87 7.85 -20.40 -11.85
N ALA A 88 8.22 -21.67 -12.01
CA ALA A 88 9.61 -22.08 -12.17
C ALA A 88 10.24 -21.48 -13.45
N TYR A 89 9.52 -21.50 -14.56
CA TYR A 89 9.98 -20.89 -15.81
C TYR A 89 10.21 -19.38 -15.64
N HIS A 90 9.25 -18.66 -15.08
CA HIS A 90 9.40 -17.22 -14.83
C HIS A 90 10.50 -16.92 -13.84
N LEU A 91 10.64 -17.68 -12.76
CA LEU A 91 11.73 -17.53 -11.79
C LEU A 91 13.09 -17.66 -12.48
N VAL A 92 13.31 -18.73 -13.24
CA VAL A 92 14.57 -18.95 -13.98
C VAL A 92 14.79 -17.85 -15.01
N TRP A 93 13.77 -17.51 -15.80
CA TRP A 93 13.85 -16.46 -16.81
C TRP A 93 14.18 -15.10 -16.21
N TYR A 94 13.53 -14.72 -15.12
CA TYR A 94 13.78 -13.46 -14.42
C TYR A 94 15.16 -13.45 -13.76
N HIS A 95 15.62 -14.56 -13.17
CA HIS A 95 16.98 -14.63 -12.63
C HIS A 95 18.04 -14.53 -13.71
N VAL A 96 17.89 -15.25 -14.83
CA VAL A 96 18.81 -15.17 -15.96
C VAL A 96 18.82 -13.75 -16.54
N SER A 97 17.64 -13.16 -16.75
CA SER A 97 17.50 -11.79 -17.26
C SER A 97 18.06 -10.76 -16.28
N ALA A 98 17.85 -10.95 -14.97
CA ALA A 98 18.45 -10.15 -13.93
C ALA A 98 19.96 -10.29 -14.03
N VAL A 99 20.57 -11.46 -13.84
CA VAL A 99 22.03 -11.66 -13.87
C VAL A 99 22.69 -11.12 -15.14
N MET A 100 22.07 -11.33 -16.30
CA MET A 100 22.54 -10.81 -17.59
C MET A 100 22.50 -9.27 -17.64
N SER A 101 21.45 -8.66 -17.09
CA SER A 101 21.29 -7.20 -17.03
C SER A 101 21.98 -6.56 -15.81
N TYR A 102 22.34 -7.33 -14.79
CA TYR A 102 22.84 -6.88 -13.48
C TYR A 102 24.35 -6.61 -13.50
N HIS A 103 25.03 -6.80 -14.64
CA HIS A 103 26.49 -6.78 -14.69
C HIS A 103 27.12 -5.40 -14.49
N HIS A 104 26.35 -4.30 -14.46
CA HIS A 104 26.92 -2.96 -14.28
C HIS A 104 26.08 -2.10 -13.32
N ARG A 105 26.34 -2.22 -12.01
CA ARG A 105 25.88 -1.30 -10.95
C ARG A 105 26.50 0.10 -11.11
N THR A 106 26.21 0.75 -12.23
CA THR A 106 26.74 2.07 -12.55
C THR A 106 25.59 3.04 -12.73
N PRO A 107 25.65 4.23 -12.10
CA PRO A 107 24.59 5.23 -12.25
C PRO A 107 24.39 5.66 -13.71
N ALA A 108 25.47 5.73 -14.49
CA ALA A 108 25.44 6.07 -15.91
C ALA A 108 24.57 5.11 -16.76
N TYR A 109 24.57 3.81 -16.43
CA TYR A 109 23.75 2.83 -17.15
C TYR A 109 22.25 3.07 -16.89
N ILE A 110 21.89 3.27 -15.62
CA ILE A 110 20.51 3.54 -15.22
C ILE A 110 20.02 4.86 -15.83
N GLU A 111 20.88 5.89 -15.83
CA GLU A 111 20.55 7.17 -16.46
C GLU A 111 20.31 7.02 -17.97
N ARG A 112 21.12 6.24 -18.68
CA ARG A 112 20.93 5.95 -20.10
C ARG A 112 19.61 5.24 -20.38
N ASP A 113 19.26 4.23 -19.56
CA ASP A 113 18.03 3.46 -19.71
C ASP A 113 16.77 4.31 -19.48
N VAL A 114 16.87 5.32 -18.62
CA VAL A 114 15.77 6.23 -18.27
C VAL A 114 15.75 7.48 -19.18
N ALA A 115 16.87 7.84 -19.82
CA ALA A 115 16.96 9.03 -20.69
C ALA A 115 16.00 8.98 -21.89
N GLY A 116 15.75 7.79 -22.45
CA GLY A 116 14.84 7.60 -23.59
C GLY A 116 13.34 7.57 -23.23
N LEU A 117 12.97 7.69 -21.95
CA LEU A 117 11.58 7.62 -21.52
C LEU A 117 10.85 8.94 -21.79
N LYS A 118 9.69 8.85 -22.46
CA LYS A 118 8.85 10.03 -22.80
C LYS A 118 8.37 10.81 -21.58
N LYS A 119 8.09 10.11 -20.47
CA LYS A 119 7.66 10.69 -19.20
C LYS A 119 8.17 9.84 -18.04
N LYS A 120 8.34 10.47 -16.89
CA LYS A 120 8.82 9.84 -15.64
C LYS A 120 7.88 10.21 -14.49
N PRO A 121 7.64 9.30 -13.53
CA PRO A 121 6.88 9.64 -12.35
C PRO A 121 7.67 10.65 -11.50
N LYS A 122 6.98 11.63 -10.92
CA LYS A 122 7.53 12.54 -9.91
C LYS A 122 7.47 11.89 -8.53
N HIS A 123 6.42 11.13 -8.28
CA HIS A 123 6.26 10.37 -7.05
C HIS A 123 6.09 8.89 -7.37
N LEU A 124 7.08 8.10 -6.95
CA LEU A 124 7.04 6.64 -7.01
C LEU A 124 6.65 6.07 -5.66
N SER A 125 5.72 5.12 -5.64
CA SER A 125 5.43 4.32 -4.46
C SER A 125 5.69 2.84 -4.73
N VAL A 126 6.13 2.11 -3.70
CA VAL A 126 6.45 0.69 -3.78
C VAL A 126 5.81 -0.08 -2.63
N ILE A 127 5.28 -1.26 -2.93
CA ILE A 127 4.79 -2.20 -1.91
C ILE A 127 5.82 -3.31 -1.75
N LEU A 128 6.33 -3.44 -0.53
CA LEU A 128 7.22 -4.52 -0.12
C LEU A 128 6.49 -5.44 0.85
N LYS A 129 6.57 -6.74 0.59
CA LYS A 129 5.97 -7.78 1.42
C LYS A 129 7.05 -8.54 2.17
N MET A 130 6.72 -8.93 3.40
CA MET A 130 7.50 -9.91 4.12
C MET A 130 7.21 -11.32 3.60
N GLU A 131 8.25 -12.13 3.48
CA GLU A 131 8.12 -13.57 3.24
C GLU A 131 7.59 -14.26 4.51
N GLN A 132 6.58 -15.11 4.32
CA GLN A 132 6.02 -15.90 5.42
C GLN A 132 6.99 -17.04 5.78
N GLY A 133 7.63 -16.94 6.95
CA GLY A 133 8.50 -18.00 7.50
C GLY A 133 9.97 -17.60 7.69
N GLY A 134 10.37 -16.39 7.29
CA GLY A 134 11.72 -15.86 7.55
C GLY A 134 11.97 -15.54 9.03
N ARG A 135 13.23 -15.63 9.47
CA ARG A 135 13.64 -15.08 10.77
C ARG A 135 13.50 -13.56 10.70
N HIS A 136 12.81 -12.97 11.68
CA HIS A 136 12.45 -11.55 11.70
C HIS A 136 13.62 -10.59 11.39
N GLY A 137 14.80 -10.83 11.96
CA GLY A 137 15.98 -9.98 11.72
C GLY A 137 16.54 -10.08 10.30
N ALA A 138 16.64 -11.28 9.73
CA ALA A 138 17.15 -11.49 8.38
C ALA A 138 16.22 -10.87 7.33
N GLU A 139 14.92 -10.94 7.58
CA GLU A 139 13.91 -10.34 6.70
C GLU A 139 13.94 -8.81 6.74
N LEU A 140 14.15 -8.22 7.91
CA LEU A 140 14.36 -6.79 8.05
C LEU A 140 15.60 -6.34 7.27
N GLU A 141 16.74 -7.03 7.41
CA GLU A 141 17.95 -6.71 6.65
C GLU A 141 17.74 -6.80 5.13
N ARG A 142 17.01 -7.83 4.69
CA ARG A 142 16.62 -7.98 3.27
C ARG A 142 15.84 -6.76 2.79
N LEU A 143 14.76 -6.41 3.51
CA LEU A 143 13.91 -5.26 3.16
C LEU A 143 14.68 -3.94 3.18
N VAL A 144 15.54 -3.72 4.17
CA VAL A 144 16.40 -2.53 4.27
C VAL A 144 17.33 -2.43 3.05
N ASN A 145 17.93 -3.55 2.62
CA ASN A 145 18.76 -3.58 1.42
C ASN A 145 17.95 -3.32 0.15
N GLU A 146 16.75 -3.91 0.03
CA GLU A 146 15.85 -3.70 -1.12
C GLU A 146 15.40 -2.24 -1.24
N VAL A 147 14.98 -1.63 -0.14
CA VAL A 147 14.64 -0.19 -0.07
C VAL A 147 15.83 0.65 -0.51
N SER A 148 17.03 0.32 -0.02
CA SER A 148 18.25 1.05 -0.36
C SER A 148 18.59 0.94 -1.85
N GLU A 149 18.35 -0.21 -2.47
CA GLU A 149 18.50 -0.40 -3.92
C GLU A 149 17.49 0.45 -4.71
N ILE A 150 16.21 0.39 -4.34
CA ILE A 150 15.15 1.18 -4.99
C ILE A 150 15.41 2.68 -4.84
N ALA A 151 15.82 3.14 -3.66
CA ALA A 151 16.15 4.54 -3.41
C ALA A 151 17.26 5.03 -4.35
N VAL A 152 18.35 4.27 -4.48
CA VAL A 152 19.44 4.61 -5.39
C VAL A 152 18.96 4.62 -6.85
N TRP A 153 18.13 3.65 -7.26
CA TRP A 153 17.56 3.64 -8.61
C TRP A 153 16.68 4.88 -8.87
N CYS A 154 15.95 5.36 -7.86
CA CYS A 154 15.18 6.60 -7.95
C CYS A 154 16.08 7.83 -8.14
N VAL A 155 17.19 7.92 -7.39
CA VAL A 155 18.19 9.00 -7.56
C VAL A 155 18.78 8.99 -8.98
N CYS A 156 19.15 7.81 -9.49
CA CYS A 156 19.66 7.65 -10.85
C CYS A 156 18.60 8.03 -11.90
N ALA A 157 17.35 7.62 -11.69
CA ALA A 157 16.24 7.92 -12.58
C ALA A 157 15.76 9.39 -12.54
N LYS A 158 16.27 10.18 -11.57
CA LYS A 158 15.83 11.54 -11.23
C LYS A 158 14.36 11.62 -10.78
N ILE A 159 13.95 10.65 -9.95
CA ILE A 159 12.64 10.62 -9.30
C ILE A 159 12.81 11.24 -7.90
N PRO A 160 12.16 12.37 -7.57
CA PRO A 160 12.42 13.11 -6.35
C PRO A 160 11.76 12.52 -5.10
N THR A 161 10.65 11.78 -5.25
CA THR A 161 9.91 11.24 -4.10
C THR A 161 9.72 9.74 -4.25
N LEU A 162 10.13 8.99 -3.23
CA LEU A 162 9.89 7.57 -3.06
C LEU A 162 9.06 7.33 -1.80
N THR A 163 7.96 6.61 -1.93
CA THR A 163 7.18 6.12 -0.80
C THR A 163 7.30 4.60 -0.73
N VAL A 164 7.60 4.07 0.46
CA VAL A 164 7.73 2.64 0.71
C VAL A 164 6.62 2.21 1.64
N TYR A 165 5.79 1.28 1.18
CA TYR A 165 4.76 0.65 1.99
C TYR A 165 5.18 -0.73 2.47
N GLU A 166 5.07 -0.93 3.77
CA GLU A 166 5.17 -2.23 4.42
C GLU A 166 4.04 -2.35 5.45
N ARG A 167 3.25 -3.41 5.35
CA ARG A 167 1.97 -3.55 6.06
C ARG A 167 2.08 -3.39 7.57
N THR A 168 3.11 -3.97 8.19
CA THR A 168 3.26 -4.07 9.65
C THR A 168 3.92 -2.86 10.31
N GLY A 169 4.53 -1.97 9.52
CA GLY A 169 5.17 -0.75 10.02
C GLY A 169 6.54 -0.98 10.66
N LEU A 170 7.30 -1.99 10.21
CA LEU A 170 8.59 -2.37 10.81
C LEU A 170 9.61 -1.22 10.79
N PHE A 171 9.61 -0.43 9.73
CA PHE A 171 10.55 0.67 9.56
C PHE A 171 10.41 1.77 10.63
N LYS A 172 9.27 1.86 11.35
CA LYS A 172 9.05 2.83 12.44
C LYS A 172 10.15 2.77 13.50
N ARG A 173 10.66 1.58 13.81
CA ARG A 173 11.66 1.37 14.88
C ARG A 173 13.11 1.41 14.39
N TYR A 174 13.32 1.39 13.08
CA TYR A 174 14.65 1.21 12.46
C TYR A 174 14.98 2.33 11.46
N LEU A 175 14.28 3.46 11.53
CA LEU A 175 14.43 4.57 10.59
C LEU A 175 15.87 5.07 10.44
N PRO A 176 16.66 5.26 11.53
CA PRO A 176 18.07 5.65 11.41
C PRO A 176 18.91 4.60 10.69
N HIS A 177 18.64 3.30 10.96
CA HIS A 177 19.36 2.20 10.32
C HIS A 177 19.07 2.14 8.81
N VAL A 178 17.80 2.33 8.42
CA VAL A 178 17.39 2.38 7.02
C VAL A 178 18.06 3.56 6.31
N GLN A 179 18.06 4.75 6.92
CA GLN A 179 18.71 5.93 6.35
C GLN A 179 20.22 5.68 6.15
N GLN A 180 20.91 5.11 7.13
CA GLN A 180 22.33 4.77 7.00
C GLN A 180 22.57 3.76 5.87
N SER A 181 21.70 2.75 5.72
CA SER A 181 21.81 1.79 4.62
C SER A 181 21.63 2.44 3.25
N ILE A 182 20.67 3.36 3.10
CA ILE A 182 20.46 4.13 1.87
C ILE A 182 21.71 4.98 1.56
N ILE A 183 22.29 5.65 2.55
CA ILE A 183 23.51 6.46 2.38
C ILE A 183 24.70 5.57 1.97
N GLN A 184 24.90 4.44 2.65
CA GLN A 184 25.97 3.49 2.33
C GLN A 184 25.83 2.94 0.90
N LYS A 185 24.60 2.58 0.50
CA LYS A 185 24.31 2.11 -0.85
C LYS A 185 24.53 3.22 -1.87
N SER A 186 24.12 4.44 -1.58
CA SER A 186 24.36 5.61 -2.43
C SER A 186 25.86 5.84 -2.63
N ARG A 187 26.68 5.75 -1.58
CA ARG A 187 28.14 5.81 -1.68
C ARG A 187 28.73 4.72 -2.56
N SER A 188 28.16 3.51 -2.53
CA SER A 188 28.63 2.42 -3.40
C SER A 188 28.38 2.67 -4.89
N TYR A 189 27.37 3.47 -5.25
CA TYR A 189 27.03 3.79 -6.65
C TYR A 189 27.67 5.09 -7.14
N PHE A 190 27.66 6.13 -6.31
CA PHE A 190 28.10 7.48 -6.67
C PHE A 190 29.47 7.86 -6.08
N GLY A 191 30.08 6.97 -5.28
CA GLY A 191 31.38 7.20 -4.66
C GLY A 191 31.32 8.36 -3.63
N PRO A 192 32.21 9.35 -3.73
CA PRO A 192 32.24 10.49 -2.80
C PRO A 192 31.08 11.47 -3.00
N HIS A 193 30.41 11.44 -4.15
CA HIS A 193 29.29 12.31 -4.49
C HIS A 193 28.00 11.74 -3.91
N GLN A 194 27.35 12.44 -2.96
CA GLN A 194 26.11 11.98 -2.35
C GLN A 194 24.94 12.93 -2.65
N PRO A 195 23.78 12.40 -3.07
CA PRO A 195 22.55 13.18 -3.19
C PRO A 195 22.07 13.64 -1.81
N SER A 196 21.24 14.68 -1.78
CA SER A 196 20.55 15.04 -0.54
C SER A 196 19.40 14.06 -0.30
N LEU A 197 19.24 13.61 0.93
CA LEU A 197 18.27 12.57 1.30
C LEU A 197 17.47 13.05 2.51
N THR A 198 16.15 13.04 2.39
CA THR A 198 15.26 13.22 3.54
C THR A 198 14.45 11.95 3.72
N VAL A 199 14.53 11.37 4.91
CA VAL A 199 13.75 10.21 5.32
C VAL A 199 12.71 10.68 6.33
N ALA A 200 11.44 10.37 6.08
CA ALA A 200 10.32 10.76 6.93
C ALA A 200 9.31 9.61 7.08
N MET A 201 8.49 9.68 8.13
CA MET A 201 7.31 8.83 8.30
C MET A 201 6.12 9.71 8.67
N PRO A 202 4.90 9.35 8.25
CA PRO A 202 3.69 9.95 8.80
C PRO A 202 3.71 9.82 10.33
N HIS A 203 3.31 10.89 11.01
CA HIS A 203 3.18 10.92 12.47
C HIS A 203 4.47 10.75 13.29
N ALA A 204 5.65 10.71 12.66
CA ALA A 204 6.93 10.74 13.36
C ALA A 204 7.48 12.17 13.39
N ASP A 205 7.83 12.67 14.58
CA ASP A 205 8.49 13.97 14.74
C ASP A 205 9.92 13.96 14.17
N GLU A 206 10.51 12.78 14.02
CA GLU A 206 11.88 12.60 13.53
C GLU A 206 11.94 12.62 11.99
N ILE A 207 12.23 13.80 11.43
CA ILE A 207 12.61 13.95 10.03
C ILE A 207 14.13 13.85 9.92
N LEU A 208 14.62 12.75 9.36
CA LEU A 208 16.04 12.51 9.22
C LEU A 208 16.53 13.05 7.87
N SER A 209 17.31 14.14 7.90
CA SER A 209 17.85 14.75 6.69
C SER A 209 19.37 14.59 6.61
N SER A 210 19.86 14.20 5.45
CA SER A 210 21.27 14.13 5.09
C SER A 210 21.56 15.13 3.97
N ARG A 211 22.61 15.93 4.14
CA ARG A 211 23.00 16.95 3.15
C ARG A 211 23.70 16.29 1.96
N ALA A 212 23.57 16.90 0.79
CA ALA A 212 24.35 16.50 -0.39
C ALA A 212 25.85 16.68 -0.12
N ALA A 213 26.68 15.85 -0.74
CA ALA A 213 28.15 15.93 -0.66
C ALA A 213 28.79 15.82 -2.06
N GLY A 214 29.94 16.46 -2.25
CA GLY A 214 30.67 16.49 -3.54
C GLY A 214 29.94 17.30 -4.61
N ASP A 215 30.13 16.94 -5.88
CA ASP A 215 29.56 17.61 -7.06
C ASP A 215 28.03 17.78 -7.05
N PHE A 216 27.27 16.96 -6.29
CA PHE A 216 25.83 17.17 -6.08
C PHE A 216 25.50 18.46 -5.32
N VAL A 217 26.47 19.08 -4.63
CA VAL A 217 26.29 20.39 -3.98
C VAL A 217 26.36 21.53 -5.00
N VAL A 218 27.07 21.34 -6.12
CA VAL A 218 27.46 22.40 -7.06
C VAL A 218 26.70 22.33 -8.39
N GLU A 219 26.47 21.12 -8.94
CA GLU A 219 25.96 20.96 -10.32
C GLU A 219 24.46 20.62 -10.41
N ASP A 220 23.94 19.74 -9.55
CA ASP A 220 22.51 19.33 -9.54
C ASP A 220 22.21 18.65 -8.20
N PRO A 221 21.63 19.32 -7.19
CA PRO A 221 21.27 18.68 -5.93
C PRO A 221 20.08 17.76 -6.16
N ARG A 222 20.36 16.52 -6.58
CA ARG A 222 19.36 15.45 -6.62
C ARG A 222 18.88 15.23 -5.19
N HIS A 223 17.70 15.74 -4.89
CA HIS A 223 17.05 15.56 -3.61
C HIS A 223 16.08 14.39 -3.71
N LEU A 224 16.30 13.38 -2.88
CA LEU A 224 15.37 12.26 -2.72
C LEU A 224 14.67 12.37 -1.36
N LYS A 225 13.35 12.50 -1.38
CA LYS A 225 12.50 12.32 -0.22
C LYS A 225 12.02 10.87 -0.18
N VAL A 226 12.39 10.12 0.86
CA VAL A 226 11.90 8.77 1.12
C VAL A 226 10.90 8.82 2.28
N SER A 227 9.67 8.41 2.03
CA SER A 227 8.63 8.28 3.05
C SER A 227 8.29 6.81 3.29
N PHE A 228 8.15 6.41 4.55
CA PHE A 228 7.69 5.07 4.90
C PHE A 228 6.27 5.13 5.46
N ILE A 229 5.39 4.27 4.95
CA ILE A 229 4.01 4.17 5.40
C ILE A 229 3.62 2.73 5.74
N SER A 230 2.62 2.56 6.61
CA SER A 230 2.08 1.26 7.02
C SER A 230 0.57 1.17 6.82
N ALA A 231 -0.03 0.02 7.16
CA ALA A 231 -1.47 -0.18 7.02
C ALA A 231 -2.32 0.77 7.91
N GLU A 232 -1.74 1.24 9.02
CA GLU A 232 -2.33 2.23 9.93
C GLU A 232 -2.51 3.57 9.20
N ASP A 233 -1.56 3.92 8.32
CA ASP A 233 -1.57 5.17 7.54
C ASP A 233 -2.59 5.15 6.38
N GLY A 234 -3.45 4.13 6.31
CA GLY A 234 -4.44 3.93 5.25
C GLY A 234 -5.87 4.21 5.70
N ARG A 235 -6.61 3.12 5.96
CA ARG A 235 -8.03 3.21 6.33
C ARG A 235 -8.23 3.81 7.71
N GLU A 236 -7.33 3.54 8.63
CA GLU A 236 -7.40 4.03 10.01
C GLU A 236 -7.20 5.54 10.05
N SER A 237 -6.22 6.09 9.32
CA SER A 237 -6.08 7.55 9.18
C SER A 237 -7.31 8.24 8.59
N MET A 238 -8.03 7.61 7.65
CA MET A 238 -9.31 8.15 7.17
C MET A 238 -10.38 8.19 8.28
N VAL A 239 -10.43 7.16 9.12
CA VAL A 239 -11.35 7.12 10.26
C VAL A 239 -10.97 8.19 11.30
N ASP A 240 -9.69 8.38 11.57
CA ASP A 240 -9.22 9.40 12.51
C ASP A 240 -9.41 10.82 11.99
N LEU A 241 -9.18 11.07 10.70
CA LEU A 241 -9.49 12.34 10.06
C LEU A 241 -11.00 12.63 10.14
N THR A 242 -11.85 11.66 9.82
CA THR A 242 -13.31 11.85 9.90
C THR A 242 -13.79 12.07 11.34
N ARG A 243 -13.19 11.41 12.33
CA ARG A 243 -13.43 11.69 13.76
C ARG A 243 -13.04 13.12 14.10
N THR A 244 -11.86 13.56 13.70
CA THR A 244 -11.34 14.91 13.96
C THR A 244 -12.23 15.98 13.32
N LEU A 245 -12.61 15.82 12.05
CA LEU A 245 -13.52 16.72 11.35
C LEU A 245 -14.91 16.76 12.00
N ALA A 246 -15.42 15.62 12.48
CA ALA A 246 -16.69 15.55 13.18
C ALA A 246 -16.65 16.30 14.53
N GLU A 247 -15.58 16.13 15.31
CA GLU A 247 -15.37 16.85 16.58
C GLU A 247 -15.21 18.37 16.36
N MET A 248 -14.45 18.78 15.33
CA MET A 248 -14.33 20.19 14.95
C MET A 248 -15.69 20.77 14.56
N SER A 249 -16.53 19.97 13.90
CA SER A 249 -17.88 20.40 13.53
C SER A 249 -18.82 20.51 14.73
N GLN A 250 -18.72 19.58 15.69
CA GLN A 250 -19.46 19.63 16.95
C GLN A 250 -19.10 20.86 17.78
N LYS A 251 -17.81 21.17 17.87
CA LYS A 251 -17.26 22.37 18.54
C LYS A 251 -17.57 23.68 17.80
N GLY A 252 -18.25 23.62 16.65
CA GLY A 252 -18.63 24.79 15.85
C GLY A 252 -17.48 25.46 15.09
N LYS A 253 -16.29 24.83 15.04
CA LYS A 253 -15.12 25.35 14.30
C LYS A 253 -15.25 25.16 12.79
N LEU A 254 -16.04 24.17 12.36
CA LEU A 254 -16.21 23.81 10.95
C LEU A 254 -17.68 23.48 10.65
N ARG A 255 -18.25 24.02 9.57
CA ARG A 255 -19.63 23.64 9.21
C ARG A 255 -19.59 22.32 8.43
N PRO A 256 -20.59 21.44 8.57
CA PRO A 256 -20.63 20.18 7.83
C PRO A 256 -20.60 20.32 6.30
N ARG A 257 -20.95 21.50 5.77
CA ARG A 257 -20.91 21.82 4.34
C ARG A 257 -19.51 22.15 3.84
N ASP A 258 -18.61 22.51 4.75
CA ASP A 258 -17.24 22.89 4.45
C ASP A 258 -16.34 21.64 4.30
N VAL A 259 -16.84 20.46 4.66
CA VAL A 259 -16.16 19.17 4.43
C VAL A 259 -16.29 18.80 2.94
N SER A 260 -15.36 19.31 2.13
CA SER A 260 -15.22 18.98 0.72
C SER A 260 -14.20 17.85 0.50
N THR A 261 -14.21 17.26 -0.69
CA THR A 261 -13.17 16.32 -1.11
C THR A 261 -11.79 16.96 -1.11
N ASP A 262 -11.71 18.25 -1.43
CA ASP A 262 -10.44 18.99 -1.51
C ASP A 262 -9.84 19.23 -0.12
N LEU A 263 -10.70 19.45 0.90
CA LEU A 263 -10.25 19.53 2.29
C LEU A 263 -9.68 18.19 2.74
N ILE A 264 -10.40 17.09 2.49
CA ILE A 264 -9.93 15.74 2.83
C ILE A 264 -8.61 15.44 2.11
N ASP A 265 -8.51 15.84 0.84
CA ASP A 265 -7.32 15.65 0.04
C ASP A 265 -6.10 16.40 0.58
N ALA A 266 -6.28 17.67 0.96
CA ALA A 266 -5.23 18.48 1.56
C ALA A 266 -4.74 17.88 2.89
N GLU A 267 -5.67 17.56 3.80
CA GLU A 267 -5.33 17.00 5.12
C GLU A 267 -4.63 15.64 5.03
N LEU A 268 -5.10 14.74 4.16
CA LEU A 268 -4.45 13.44 3.95
C LEU A 268 -3.12 13.56 3.21
N SER A 269 -3.00 14.49 2.27
CA SER A 269 -1.75 14.70 1.51
C SER A 269 -0.65 15.29 2.37
N GLU A 270 -0.99 16.21 3.27
CA GLU A 270 -0.06 16.81 4.22
C GLU A 270 0.27 15.85 5.37
N GLY A 271 -0.73 15.12 5.88
CA GLY A 271 -0.55 14.24 7.03
C GLY A 271 0.15 12.91 6.72
N ILE A 272 -0.08 12.34 5.53
CA ILE A 272 0.36 10.99 5.18
C ILE A 272 1.27 11.01 3.96
N MET A 273 0.71 11.24 2.78
CA MET A 273 1.47 11.32 1.53
C MET A 273 0.68 12.00 0.43
N ALA A 274 1.40 12.65 -0.49
CA ALA A 274 0.84 13.08 -1.77
C ALA A 274 0.51 11.87 -2.66
N GLU A 275 -0.38 12.06 -3.65
CA GLU A 275 -0.72 11.01 -4.61
C GLU A 275 0.53 10.52 -5.39
N PRO A 276 0.81 9.21 -5.43
CA PRO A 276 1.87 8.66 -6.28
C PRO A 276 1.43 8.60 -7.75
N ASP A 277 2.38 8.86 -8.66
CA ASP A 277 2.13 8.71 -10.11
C ASP A 277 2.19 7.24 -10.53
N LEU A 278 3.11 6.48 -9.93
CA LEU A 278 3.35 5.07 -10.22
C LEU A 278 3.46 4.29 -8.91
N LEU A 279 2.74 3.18 -8.80
CA LEU A 279 2.83 2.20 -7.71
C LEU A 279 3.39 0.89 -8.25
N ILE A 280 4.53 0.44 -7.71
CA ILE A 280 5.13 -0.84 -8.07
C ILE A 280 4.87 -1.84 -6.95
N HIS A 281 4.16 -2.92 -7.27
CA HIS A 281 3.98 -4.05 -6.38
C HIS A 281 5.03 -5.13 -6.66
N PHE A 282 5.96 -5.34 -5.73
CA PHE A 282 6.99 -6.39 -5.82
C PHE A 282 6.48 -7.71 -5.24
N GLY A 283 5.45 -8.28 -5.87
CA GLY A 283 4.92 -9.59 -5.50
C GLY A 283 4.33 -10.33 -6.69
N PRO A 284 3.97 -11.61 -6.51
CA PRO A 284 3.67 -12.51 -7.63
C PRO A 284 2.31 -12.25 -8.27
N TYR A 285 1.40 -11.59 -7.55
CA TYR A 285 0.05 -11.23 -7.98
C TYR A 285 -0.27 -9.80 -7.52
N VAL A 286 -1.23 -9.16 -8.18
CA VAL A 286 -1.71 -7.83 -7.80
C VAL A 286 -2.47 -7.95 -6.48
N ASP A 287 -1.88 -7.41 -5.42
CA ASP A 287 -2.53 -7.28 -4.13
C ASP A 287 -1.97 -6.03 -3.44
N LEU A 288 -2.86 -5.13 -3.04
CA LEU A 288 -2.47 -3.88 -2.40
C LEU A 288 -2.27 -4.02 -0.89
N ASP A 289 -2.66 -5.16 -0.30
CA ASP A 289 -2.37 -5.54 1.10
C ASP A 289 -2.74 -4.47 2.15
N GLY A 290 -3.75 -3.64 1.86
CA GLY A 290 -4.17 -2.55 2.74
C GLY A 290 -3.46 -1.20 2.50
N TYR A 291 -2.77 -1.04 1.36
CA TYR A 291 -2.22 0.25 0.93
C TYR A 291 -3.28 1.36 0.99
N PRO A 292 -2.92 2.60 1.37
CA PRO A 292 -3.87 3.70 1.51
C PRO A 292 -4.74 3.89 0.26
N PRO A 293 -6.07 3.79 0.38
CA PRO A 293 -6.96 3.79 -0.78
C PRO A 293 -7.20 5.19 -1.37
N TRP A 294 -7.07 6.24 -0.55
CA TRP A 294 -7.32 7.62 -0.99
C TRP A 294 -6.30 8.14 -2.02
N PRO A 295 -4.97 8.01 -1.82
CA PRO A 295 -4.01 8.61 -2.76
C PRO A 295 -3.87 7.87 -4.10
N ILE A 296 -4.45 6.67 -4.27
CA ILE A 296 -4.23 5.84 -5.46
C ILE A 296 -5.26 6.02 -6.60
N ARG A 297 -6.03 7.11 -6.58
CA ARG A 297 -7.14 7.33 -7.52
C ARG A 297 -6.72 7.39 -8.98
N LEU A 298 -5.57 7.99 -9.26
CA LEU A 298 -5.02 8.19 -10.62
C LEU A 298 -3.64 7.55 -10.80
N THR A 299 -3.20 6.76 -9.83
CA THR A 299 -1.90 6.10 -9.84
C THR A 299 -1.88 4.94 -10.82
N GLU A 300 -0.86 4.88 -11.67
CA GLU A 300 -0.62 3.70 -12.49
C GLU A 300 -0.07 2.58 -11.61
N ILE A 301 -0.70 1.39 -11.63
CA ILE A 301 -0.26 0.26 -10.80
C ILE A 301 0.43 -0.77 -11.68
N PHE A 302 1.70 -1.04 -11.39
CA PHE A 302 2.49 -2.05 -12.08
C PHE A 302 2.81 -3.24 -11.17
N CYS A 303 2.49 -4.45 -11.64
CA CYS A 303 2.84 -5.70 -11.00
C CYS A 303 3.37 -6.67 -12.06
N LEU A 304 4.58 -7.18 -11.86
CA LEU A 304 5.12 -8.22 -12.74
C LEU A 304 4.64 -9.59 -12.24
N PRO A 305 3.97 -10.40 -13.09
CA PRO A 305 3.44 -11.69 -12.67
C PRO A 305 4.58 -12.64 -12.29
N ASP A 306 4.34 -13.41 -11.23
CA ASP A 306 5.27 -14.43 -10.69
C ASP A 306 6.62 -13.85 -10.20
N ASN A 307 6.69 -12.54 -9.95
CA ASN A 307 7.86 -11.90 -9.35
C ASN A 307 7.87 -12.10 -7.82
N GLN A 308 9.00 -12.54 -7.26
CA GLN A 308 9.11 -12.80 -5.81
C GLN A 308 10.06 -11.88 -5.07
N GLY A 309 10.74 -10.95 -5.75
CA GLY A 309 11.67 -10.05 -5.08
C GLY A 309 11.89 -8.74 -5.82
N VAL A 310 12.69 -7.87 -5.22
CA VAL A 310 13.04 -6.58 -5.82
C VAL A 310 14.12 -6.80 -6.88
N SER A 311 13.87 -6.33 -8.09
CA SER A 311 14.81 -6.43 -9.21
C SER A 311 14.77 -5.16 -10.06
N TYR A 312 15.93 -4.73 -10.53
CA TYR A 312 16.06 -3.58 -11.43
C TYR A 312 15.26 -3.80 -12.73
N LEU A 313 15.15 -5.04 -13.21
CA LEU A 313 14.35 -5.38 -14.40
C LEU A 313 12.87 -5.00 -14.20
N VAL A 314 12.32 -5.28 -13.02
CA VAL A 314 10.93 -4.94 -12.69
C VAL A 314 10.79 -3.42 -12.63
N PHE A 315 11.73 -2.74 -12.00
CA PHE A 315 11.77 -1.28 -11.90
C PHE A 315 11.77 -0.59 -13.27
N ILE A 316 12.69 -0.96 -14.18
CA ILE A 316 12.77 -0.33 -15.50
C ILE A 316 11.55 -0.67 -16.38
N ARG A 317 10.99 -1.88 -16.27
CA ARG A 317 9.74 -2.24 -16.96
C ARG A 317 8.56 -1.41 -16.45
N ALA A 318 8.46 -1.19 -15.15
CA ALA A 318 7.45 -0.32 -14.57
C ALA A 318 7.54 1.10 -15.13
N LEU A 319 8.76 1.66 -15.19
CA LEU A 319 8.99 2.99 -15.77
C LEU A 319 8.67 3.06 -17.26
N ARG A 320 9.00 2.02 -18.03
CA ARG A 320 8.66 1.95 -19.47
C ARG A 320 7.14 1.90 -19.69
N ASN A 321 6.42 1.11 -18.89
CA ASN A 321 4.96 1.06 -18.95
C ASN A 321 4.32 2.38 -18.52
N PHE A 322 4.83 3.00 -17.45
CA PHE A 322 4.40 4.34 -17.08
C PHE A 322 4.66 5.34 -18.20
N ALA A 323 5.80 5.25 -18.90
CA ALA A 323 6.15 6.13 -20.00
C ALA A 323 5.22 6.00 -21.22
N SER A 324 4.64 4.81 -21.46
CA SER A 324 3.70 4.55 -22.55
C SER A 324 2.23 4.75 -22.18
N ALA A 325 1.89 4.77 -20.88
CA ALA A 325 0.50 4.91 -20.41
C ALA A 325 -0.16 6.22 -20.88
N GLN A 326 -1.49 6.23 -21.02
CA GLN A 326 -2.26 7.42 -21.40
C GLN A 326 -3.21 7.83 -20.27
N PHE A 327 -3.07 9.05 -19.76
CA PHE A 327 -3.93 9.57 -18.70
C PHE A 327 -5.05 10.44 -19.30
N ARG A 328 -6.25 9.86 -19.47
CA ARG A 328 -7.38 10.54 -20.09
C ARG A 328 -8.20 11.40 -19.13
N LYS A 329 -8.08 11.19 -17.82
CA LYS A 329 -8.75 11.98 -16.76
C LYS A 329 -10.24 12.25 -17.05
N GLY A 330 -10.94 11.25 -17.59
CA GLY A 330 -12.37 11.33 -17.92
C GLY A 330 -12.73 12.02 -19.25
N LYS A 331 -11.76 12.31 -20.13
CA LYS A 331 -11.98 12.88 -21.47
C LYS A 331 -11.88 11.85 -22.58
#